data_AF-A0A6L7LAK0-F1
#
_entry.id   AF-A0A6L7LAK0-F1
#
_cell.length_a   1.000
_cell.length_b   1.000
_cell.length_c   1.000
_cell.angle_alpha   90.00
_cell.angle_beta   90.00
_cell.angle_gamma   90.00
#
_symmetry.space_group_name_H-M   'P 1'
#
loop_
_entity.id
_entity.type
_entity.pdbx_description
1 polymer ?
#
loop_
_entity_poly.entity_id
_entity_poly.type
_entity_poly.pdbx_seq_one_letter_code
_entity_poly.pdbx_strand_id
1 'polypeptide(L)'
;SLDGALYALEADTGDLIWKYFSEGQLIGTPAIINDLIAVPVADGGDSKIALLEKNGTQQAACRIGADIRTSLEASGDLIYFAATDHSIMALRIKPNGNPDEEWIVKTNEDDPHPRDRAKAC
;
A
#
# COMPACT_ATOMS: atom_id res chain seq x y z
N SER A 1 -8.91 8.75 -0.08
CA SER A 1 -9.74 9.80 -0.67
C SER A 1 -9.90 9.60 -2.16
N LEU A 2 -11.12 9.75 -2.66
CA LEU A 2 -11.44 9.61 -4.09
C LEU A 2 -10.99 10.82 -4.93
N ASP A 3 -10.55 11.91 -4.29
CA ASP A 3 -9.92 13.06 -4.94
C ASP A 3 -8.42 12.84 -5.22
N GLY A 4 -7.87 11.67 -4.85
CA GLY A 4 -6.45 11.36 -5.02
C GLY A 4 -5.52 12.12 -4.09
N ALA A 5 -6.02 12.70 -3.00
CA ALA A 5 -5.20 13.42 -2.04
C ALA A 5 -5.13 12.76 -0.65
N LEU A 6 -3.93 12.81 -0.07
CA LEU A 6 -3.68 12.55 1.34
C LEU A 6 -3.29 13.85 2.02
N TYR A 7 -3.83 14.07 3.22
CA TYR A 7 -3.65 15.30 3.98
C TYR A 7 -3.03 14.96 5.32
N ALA A 8 -2.01 15.70 5.73
CA ALA A 8 -1.56 15.73 7.11
C ALA A 8 -2.00 17.02 7.75
N LEU A 9 -2.63 16.87 8.92
CA LEU A 9 -3.17 17.96 9.70
C LEU A 9 -2.49 17.98 11.06
N GLU A 10 -2.40 19.17 11.64
CA GLU A 10 -2.04 19.35 13.04
C GLU A 10 -3.17 18.75 13.90
N ALA A 11 -2.80 17.95 14.90
CA ALA A 11 -3.75 17.08 15.60
C ALA A 11 -4.72 17.84 16.53
N ASP A 12 -4.30 19.00 17.03
CA ASP A 12 -5.03 19.80 18.01
C ASP A 12 -5.91 20.87 17.33
N THR A 13 -5.44 21.43 16.22
CA THR A 13 -6.08 22.54 15.49
C THR A 13 -6.74 22.11 14.18
N GLY A 14 -6.27 21.01 13.58
CA GLY A 14 -6.68 20.59 12.24
C GLY A 14 -6.03 21.41 11.11
N ASP A 15 -5.02 22.23 11.41
CA ASP A 15 -4.32 23.03 10.40
C ASP A 15 -3.58 22.14 9.40
N LEU A 16 -3.67 22.48 8.11
CA LEU A 16 -2.97 21.74 7.07
C LEU A 16 -1.45 21.88 7.21
N ILE A 17 -0.76 20.76 7.44
CA ILE A 17 0.71 20.69 7.47
C ILE A 17 1.23 20.46 6.05
N TRP A 18 0.75 19.41 5.39
CA TRP A 18 1.12 19.08 4.02
C TRP A 18 0.02 18.31 3.31
N LYS A 19 0.13 18.26 1.98
CA LYS A 19 -0.76 17.51 1.09
C LYS A 19 0.06 16.72 0.08
N TYR A 20 -0.24 15.44 -0.04
CA TYR A 20 0.27 14.57 -1.10
C TYR A 20 -0.83 14.34 -2.14
N PHE A 21 -0.46 14.40 -3.42
CA PHE A 21 -1.34 14.08 -4.53
C PHE A 21 -0.82 12.85 -5.25
N SER A 22 -1.63 11.79 -5.29
CA SER A 22 -1.39 10.62 -6.13
C SER A 22 -1.94 10.83 -7.52
N GLU A 23 -1.50 9.99 -8.45
CA GLU A 23 -2.04 9.90 -9.80
C GLU A 23 -3.41 9.21 -9.89
N GLY A 24 -3.82 8.53 -8.81
CA GLY A 24 -5.06 7.77 -8.73
C GLY A 24 -5.84 8.00 -7.44
N GLN A 25 -6.96 7.32 -7.28
CA GLN A 25 -7.78 7.41 -6.07
C GLN A 25 -7.10 6.67 -4.92
N LEU A 26 -7.15 7.22 -3.71
CA LEU A 26 -6.67 6.49 -2.53
C LEU A 26 -7.83 5.67 -1.96
N ILE A 27 -7.87 4.39 -2.30
CA ILE A 27 -8.94 3.45 -1.92
C ILE A 27 -8.39 2.52 -0.83
N GLY A 28 -9.03 2.55 0.34
CA GLY A 28 -8.56 1.85 1.54
C GLY A 28 -8.02 2.81 2.59
N THR A 29 -7.44 2.24 3.65
CA THR A 29 -6.87 2.99 4.78
C THR A 29 -5.34 2.99 4.69
N PRO A 30 -4.68 4.16 4.75
CA PRO A 30 -3.22 4.22 4.90
C PRO A 30 -2.76 3.58 6.22
N ALA A 31 -1.54 3.03 6.23
CA ALA A 31 -0.91 2.46 7.42
C ALA A 31 0.42 3.15 7.71
N ILE A 32 0.82 3.19 8.98
CA ILE A 32 2.16 3.65 9.39
C ILE A 32 3.04 2.42 9.60
N ILE A 33 4.20 2.38 8.95
CA ILE A 33 5.18 1.30 9.09
C ILE A 33 6.61 1.82 8.92
N ASN A 34 7.53 1.43 9.81
CA ASN A 34 8.94 1.82 9.73
C ASN A 34 9.17 3.33 9.47
N ASP A 35 8.42 4.19 10.17
CA ASP A 35 8.40 5.65 10.01
C ASP A 35 7.92 6.18 8.64
N LEU A 36 7.36 5.31 7.80
CA LEU A 36 6.74 5.64 6.53
C LEU A 36 5.21 5.55 6.63
N ILE A 37 4.55 6.21 5.68
CA ILE A 37 3.11 6.14 5.45
C ILE A 37 2.89 5.31 4.19
N ALA A 38 2.31 4.12 4.35
CA ALA A 38 1.89 3.28 3.25
C ALA A 38 0.47 3.65 2.81
N VAL A 39 0.31 3.91 1.52
CA VAL A 39 -0.94 4.44 0.96
C VAL A 39 -1.36 3.57 -0.22
N PRO A 40 -2.54 2.93 -0.19
CA PRO A 40 -3.09 2.24 -1.35
C PRO A 40 -3.61 3.27 -2.37
N VAL A 41 -3.13 3.16 -3.61
CA VAL A 41 -3.52 4.02 -4.74
C VAL A 41 -4.07 3.13 -5.86
N ALA A 42 -5.31 3.39 -6.26
CA ALA A 42 -5.98 2.67 -7.33
C ALA A 42 -5.66 3.25 -8.72
N ASP A 43 -5.48 2.37 -9.69
CA ASP A 43 -5.12 2.65 -11.08
C ASP A 43 -5.94 1.75 -12.03
N GLY A 44 -7.21 2.10 -12.26
CA GLY A 44 -7.99 1.55 -13.36
C GLY A 44 -8.16 0.01 -13.39
N GLY A 45 -8.18 -0.66 -12.23
CA GLY A 45 -8.25 -2.13 -12.10
C GLY A 45 -6.97 -2.77 -11.58
N ASP A 46 -5.90 -1.97 -11.42
CA ASP A 46 -4.71 -2.31 -10.66
C ASP A 46 -4.59 -1.38 -9.45
N SER A 47 -3.66 -1.65 -8.55
CA SER A 47 -3.30 -0.77 -7.46
C SER A 47 -1.80 -0.81 -7.20
N LYS A 48 -1.33 0.26 -6.56
CA LYS A 48 0.00 0.32 -5.98
C LYS A 48 -0.08 0.69 -4.51
N ILE A 49 0.93 0.30 -3.75
CA ILE A 49 1.17 0.82 -2.42
C ILE A 49 2.30 1.83 -2.52
N ALA A 50 1.98 3.12 -2.36
CA ALA A 50 2.97 4.19 -2.26
C ALA A 50 3.50 4.28 -0.83
N LEU A 51 4.80 4.49 -0.67
CA LEU A 51 5.45 4.70 0.63
C LEU A 51 5.94 6.15 0.68
N LEU A 52 5.40 6.89 1.64
CA LEU A 52 5.72 8.29 1.85
C LEU A 52 6.51 8.48 3.14
N GLU A 53 7.44 9.41 3.15
CA GLU A 53 8.01 9.94 4.40
C GLU A 53 6.95 10.75 5.17
N LYS A 54 7.17 10.97 6.48
CA LYS A 54 6.26 11.77 7.33
C LYS A 54 6.09 13.23 6.88
N ASN A 55 6.95 13.72 5.99
CA ASN A 55 6.84 15.04 5.38
C ASN A 55 5.95 15.04 4.11
N GLY A 56 5.40 13.89 3.71
CA GLY A 56 4.54 13.72 2.53
C GLY A 56 5.28 13.41 1.24
N THR A 57 6.62 13.34 1.25
CA THR A 57 7.43 13.00 0.06
C THR A 57 7.30 11.51 -0.25
N GLN A 58 7.01 11.17 -1.51
CA GLN A 58 7.00 9.77 -1.94
C GLN A 58 8.42 9.24 -2.10
N GLN A 59 8.76 8.20 -1.34
CA GLN A 59 10.06 7.53 -1.38
C GLN A 59 10.07 6.36 -2.36
N ALA A 60 9.04 5.52 -2.31
CA ALA A 60 8.94 4.31 -3.13
C ALA A 60 7.48 4.00 -3.46
N ALA A 61 7.27 3.07 -4.37
CA ALA A 61 5.95 2.49 -4.62
C ALA A 61 6.08 1.05 -5.09
N CYS A 62 5.09 0.22 -4.75
CA CYS A 62 5.00 -1.14 -5.23
C CYS A 62 3.73 -1.38 -6.03
N ARG A 63 3.85 -1.79 -7.29
CA ARG A 63 2.70 -2.17 -8.13
C ARG A 63 2.31 -3.61 -7.82
N ILE A 64 1.04 -3.82 -7.51
CA ILE A 64 0.54 -5.09 -6.99
C ILE A 64 0.07 -6.02 -8.11
N GLY A 65 -0.47 -5.46 -9.19
CA GLY A 65 -1.05 -6.21 -10.30
C GLY A 65 -2.54 -6.52 -10.11
N ALA A 66 -3.17 -5.98 -9.07
CA ALA A 66 -4.58 -6.17 -8.73
C ALA A 66 -5.10 -5.01 -7.88
N ASP A 67 -6.41 -4.77 -7.97
CA ASP A 67 -7.11 -3.75 -7.18
C ASP A 67 -7.03 -4.06 -5.67
N ILE A 68 -6.52 -3.13 -4.88
CA ILE A 68 -6.63 -3.17 -3.41
C ILE A 68 -7.87 -2.38 -3.01
N ARG A 69 -8.86 -3.07 -2.44
CA ARG A 69 -10.09 -2.44 -1.92
C ARG A 69 -10.26 -2.60 -0.41
N THR A 70 -9.22 -3.08 0.24
CA THR A 70 -9.18 -3.33 1.68
C THR A 70 -8.22 -2.36 2.38
N SER A 71 -8.31 -2.28 3.70
CA SER A 71 -7.34 -1.55 4.51
C SER A 71 -6.01 -2.30 4.57
N LEU A 72 -4.90 -1.54 4.58
CA LEU A 72 -3.58 -2.09 4.84
C LEU A 72 -3.41 -2.33 6.35
N GLU A 73 -2.93 -3.50 6.75
CA GLU A 73 -2.60 -3.81 8.15
C GLU A 73 -1.09 -3.94 8.32
N ALA A 74 -0.49 -3.12 9.19
CA ALA A 74 0.95 -3.14 9.44
C ALA A 74 1.28 -3.88 10.74
N SER A 75 2.21 -4.84 10.68
CA SER A 75 2.74 -5.53 11.86
C SER A 75 4.22 -5.84 11.69
N GLY A 76 5.04 -5.34 12.61
CA GLY A 76 6.49 -5.38 12.47
C GLY A 76 6.93 -4.62 11.21
N ASP A 77 7.66 -5.30 10.32
CA ASP A 77 8.09 -4.79 9.03
C ASP A 77 7.26 -5.29 7.85
N LEU A 78 6.09 -5.89 8.12
CA LEU A 78 5.18 -6.42 7.10
C LEU A 78 3.88 -5.60 7.02
N ILE A 79 3.38 -5.42 5.80
CA ILE A 79 2.02 -4.96 5.50
C ILE A 79 1.24 -6.13 4.91
N TYR A 80 0.05 -6.38 5.44
CA TYR A 80 -0.89 -7.39 4.95
C TYR A 80 -2.11 -6.74 4.31
N PHE A 81 -2.60 -7.31 3.21
CA PHE A 81 -3.83 -6.87 2.55
C PHE A 81 -4.42 -7.96 1.66
N ALA A 82 -5.68 -7.78 1.31
CA ALA A 82 -6.36 -8.60 0.31
C ALA A 82 -6.67 -7.77 -0.94
N ALA A 83 -6.48 -8.38 -2.11
CA ALA A 83 -6.78 -7.80 -3.41
C ALA A 83 -7.98 -8.51 -4.07
N THR A 84 -8.56 -7.86 -5.09
CA THR A 84 -9.76 -8.34 -5.77
C THR A 84 -9.57 -9.61 -6.59
N ASP A 85 -8.33 -9.96 -6.92
CA ASP A 85 -7.96 -11.16 -7.66
C ASP A 85 -7.83 -12.41 -6.76
N HIS A 86 -8.54 -12.41 -5.62
CA HIS A 86 -8.52 -13.46 -4.60
C HIS A 86 -7.15 -13.70 -3.95
N SER A 87 -6.23 -12.73 -4.05
CA SER A 87 -4.96 -12.80 -3.35
C SER A 87 -5.03 -12.18 -1.94
N ILE A 88 -4.36 -12.83 -1.01
CA ILE A 88 -3.90 -12.23 0.25
C ILE A 88 -2.39 -12.13 0.13
N MET A 89 -1.84 -10.95 0.41
CA MET A 89 -0.41 -10.66 0.23
C MET A 89 0.21 -10.09 1.50
N ALA A 90 1.51 -10.32 1.63
CA ALA A 90 2.35 -9.59 2.57
C ALA A 90 3.52 -8.92 1.82
N LEU A 91 3.71 -7.62 2.07
CA LEU A 91 4.88 -6.88 1.63
C LEU A 91 5.79 -6.57 2.81
N ARG A 92 7.08 -6.86 2.68
CA ARG A 92 8.11 -6.47 3.64
C ARG A 92 8.64 -5.08 3.28
N ILE A 93 8.58 -4.16 4.23
CA ILE A 93 9.18 -2.82 4.09
C ILE A 93 10.57 -2.87 4.70
N LYS A 94 11.59 -2.93 3.83
CA LYS A 94 12.99 -3.00 4.26
C LYS A 94 13.41 -1.71 4.98
N PRO A 95 14.49 -1.74 5.80
CA PRO A 95 14.97 -0.56 6.52
C PRO A 95 15.32 0.64 5.62
N ASN A 96 15.62 0.41 4.34
CA ASN A 96 15.85 1.48 3.35
C ASN A 96 14.55 2.01 2.70
N GLY A 97 13.39 1.60 3.20
CA GLY A 97 12.05 1.95 2.71
C GLY A 97 11.61 1.25 1.44
N ASN A 98 12.42 0.34 0.87
CA ASN A 98 12.01 -0.39 -0.32
C ASN A 98 11.06 -1.56 0.07
N PRO A 99 9.92 -1.69 -0.62
CA PRO A 99 9.02 -2.83 -0.46
C PRO A 99 9.53 -4.03 -1.25
N ASP A 100 9.35 -5.24 -0.70
CA ASP A 100 9.46 -6.52 -1.42
C ASP A 100 8.23 -7.38 -1.13
N GLU A 101 7.77 -8.16 -2.10
CA GLU A 101 6.80 -9.23 -1.87
C GLU A 101 7.42 -10.34 -1.02
N GLU A 102 6.91 -10.47 0.21
CA GLU A 102 7.26 -11.55 1.12
C GLU A 102 6.58 -12.85 0.67
N TRP A 103 5.26 -12.80 0.52
CA TRP A 103 4.45 -13.92 0.05
C TRP A 103 3.09 -13.47 -0.53
N ILE A 104 2.49 -14.37 -1.29
CA ILE A 104 1.13 -14.26 -1.84
C ILE A 104 0.42 -15.61 -1.69
N VAL A 105 -0.87 -15.55 -1.34
CA VAL A 105 -1.77 -16.70 -1.19
C VAL A 105 -3.03 -16.47 -2.03
N LYS A 106 -3.39 -17.41 -2.90
CA LYS A 106 -4.64 -17.43 -3.67
C LYS A 106 -5.71 -18.23 -2.93
N THR A 107 -6.82 -17.57 -2.57
CA THR A 107 -7.85 -18.20 -1.73
C THR A 107 -8.86 -19.04 -2.51
N ASN A 108 -8.78 -19.06 -3.84
CA ASN A 108 -9.72 -19.71 -4.74
C ASN A 108 -9.04 -20.79 -5.63
N GLU A 109 -7.80 -21.16 -5.33
CA GLU A 109 -7.01 -22.12 -6.10
C GLU A 109 -6.57 -23.30 -5.23
N ASP A 110 -6.40 -24.48 -5.84
CA ASP A 110 -5.94 -25.70 -5.14
C ASP A 110 -4.45 -25.62 -4.74
N ASP A 111 -3.60 -25.00 -5.57
CA ASP A 111 -2.25 -24.57 -5.17
C ASP A 111 -2.28 -23.08 -4.83
N PRO A 112 -2.33 -22.72 -3.54
CA PRO A 112 -2.50 -21.33 -3.13
C PRO A 112 -1.24 -20.49 -3.34
N HIS A 113 -0.08 -21.07 -3.65
CA HIS A 113 1.18 -20.33 -3.79
C HIS A 113 1.66 -20.34 -5.25
N PRO A 114 1.41 -19.26 -6.02
CA PRO A 114 1.83 -19.19 -7.42
C PRO A 114 3.35 -18.97 -7.55
N ARG A 115 4.12 -20.06 -7.67
CA ARG A 115 5.60 -20.03 -7.70
C ARG A 115 6.22 -19.48 -8.99
N ASP A 116 5.52 -19.59 -10.11
CA ASP A 116 6.01 -19.19 -11.44
C ASP A 116 5.59 -17.76 -11.86
N ARG A 117 5.06 -16.97 -10.92
CA ARG A 117 4.63 -15.58 -11.13
C ARG A 117 5.79 -14.61 -10.89
N ALA A 118 5.82 -13.52 -11.67
CA ALA A 118 6.64 -12.36 -11.32
C ALA A 118 6.15 -11.73 -10.01
N LYS A 119 7.05 -11.58 -9.03
CA LYS A 119 6.74 -10.92 -7.75
C LYS A 119 6.32 -9.46 -7.95
N ALA A 120 5.44 -8.98 -7.08
CA ALA A 120 5.15 -7.56 -6.95
C ALA A 120 6.27 -6.91 -6.16
N CYS A 121 7.24 -6.31 -6.85
CA CYS A 121 8.46 -5.79 -6.22
C CYS A 121 9.29 -6.94 -5.58
#